data_AF-A0A949E3P5-F1
#
_entry.id   AF-A0A949E3P5-F1
#
_cell.length_a   1.000
_cell.length_b   1.000
_cell.length_c   1.000
_cell.angle_alpha   90.00
_cell.angle_beta   90.00
_cell.angle_gamma   90.00
#
_symmetry.space_group_name_H-M   'P 1'
#
loop_
_entity.id
_entity.type
_entity.pdbx_description
1 polymer ?
#
loop_
_entity_poly.entity_id
_entity_poly.type
_entity_poly.pdbx_seq_one_letter_code
_entity_poly.pdbx_strand_id
1 'polypeptide(L)'
;MPVIRVDDKIALPASVHDSLLERLKNEIEGQSTENGPVIFEIPLERHEGEGHEIIDVLVVWEEWRGVPSEDRSNLILEAYGDERKKIAQPLGVTYEEVVQQQLLPYTIVSMFEEDKKFLSLVCQSPTGKADKILSDVREAKRSIGGIVLPNGNLELRFPTWAMAESVCNALLGNEKYRDLYWRILPGSTSSGS
;
A
#
# COMPACT_ATOMS: atom_id res chain seq x y z
N MET A 1 -10.22 34.91 24.42
CA MET A 1 -10.23 34.15 23.15
C MET A 1 -11.37 33.16 23.21
N PRO A 2 -12.32 33.16 22.27
CA PRO A 2 -13.36 32.14 22.24
C PRO A 2 -12.73 30.79 21.85
N VAL A 3 -13.01 29.75 22.63
CA VAL A 3 -12.68 28.36 22.32
C VAL A 3 -13.89 27.78 21.60
N ILE A 4 -13.78 27.60 20.28
CA ILE A 4 -14.82 26.93 19.49
C ILE A 4 -14.66 25.43 19.77
N ARG A 5 -15.54 24.87 20.61
CA ARG A 5 -15.70 23.42 20.73
C ARG A 5 -16.67 23.00 19.64
N VAL A 6 -16.16 22.37 18.60
CA VAL A 6 -16.99 21.66 17.63
C VAL A 6 -17.23 20.27 18.23
N ASP A 7 -18.20 20.19 19.13
CA ASP A 7 -18.72 18.92 19.64
C ASP A 7 -19.85 18.47 18.71
N ASP A 8 -19.49 17.63 17.75
CA ASP A 8 -20.33 16.55 17.22
C ASP A 8 -19.39 15.62 16.46
N LYS A 9 -18.61 14.83 17.22
CA LYS A 9 -17.97 13.64 16.65
C LYS A 9 -19.10 12.71 16.22
N ILE A 10 -19.41 12.70 14.93
CA ILE A 10 -20.30 11.71 14.34
C ILE A 10 -19.61 10.36 14.55
N ALA A 11 -20.00 9.66 15.61
CA ALA A 11 -19.48 8.33 15.91
C ALA A 11 -19.78 7.41 14.74
N LEU A 12 -18.80 6.61 14.34
CA LEU A 12 -18.98 5.60 13.30
C LEU A 12 -20.11 4.64 13.71
N PRO A 13 -21.09 4.35 12.84
CA PRO A 13 -22.13 3.38 13.15
C PRO A 13 -21.52 2.01 13.48
N ALA A 14 -22.00 1.36 14.55
CA ALA A 14 -21.45 0.07 15.01
C ALA A 14 -21.41 -1.00 13.90
N SER A 15 -22.42 -1.06 13.03
CA SER A 15 -22.43 -2.00 11.91
C SER A 15 -21.32 -1.76 10.88
N VAL A 16 -20.96 -0.48 10.66
CA VAL A 16 -19.85 -0.12 9.77
C VAL A 16 -18.53 -0.43 10.46
N HIS A 17 -18.41 -0.10 11.73
CA HIS A 17 -17.26 -0.41 12.56
C HIS A 17 -16.92 -1.91 12.52
N ASP A 18 -17.88 -2.77 12.86
CA ASP A 18 -17.66 -4.22 12.94
C ASP A 18 -17.27 -4.82 11.58
N SER A 19 -17.90 -4.36 10.50
CA SER A 19 -17.59 -4.78 9.13
C SER A 19 -16.17 -4.41 8.71
N LEU A 20 -15.73 -3.18 9.00
CA LEU A 20 -14.38 -2.73 8.69
C LEU A 20 -13.34 -3.47 9.54
N LEU A 21 -13.63 -3.70 10.82
CA LEU A 21 -12.78 -4.44 11.73
C LEU A 21 -12.59 -5.89 11.29
N GLU A 22 -13.68 -6.59 10.93
CA GLU A 22 -13.64 -7.97 10.47
C GLU A 22 -12.79 -8.11 9.20
N ARG A 23 -13.02 -7.23 8.20
CA ARG A 23 -12.23 -7.22 6.97
C ARG A 23 -10.74 -6.94 7.25
N LEU A 24 -10.42 -6.04 8.17
CA LEU A 24 -9.05 -5.74 8.52
C LEU A 24 -8.37 -6.93 9.23
N LYS A 25 -9.07 -7.61 10.14
CA LYS A 25 -8.58 -8.84 10.79
C LYS A 25 -8.30 -9.95 9.78
N ASN A 26 -9.23 -10.18 8.85
CA ASN A 26 -9.06 -11.17 7.79
C ASN A 26 -7.82 -10.88 6.94
N GLU A 27 -7.56 -9.61 6.61
CA GLU A 27 -6.37 -9.22 5.85
C GLU A 27 -5.07 -9.47 6.65
N ILE A 28 -5.04 -9.13 7.95
CA ILE A 28 -3.90 -9.41 8.84
C ILE A 28 -3.63 -10.92 8.94
N GLU A 29 -4.67 -11.75 8.93
CA GLU A 29 -4.57 -13.21 8.92
C GLU A 29 -4.20 -13.81 7.55
N GLY A 30 -3.98 -12.97 6.54
CA GLY A 30 -3.55 -13.37 5.20
C GLY A 30 -4.70 -13.77 4.25
N GLN A 31 -5.95 -13.48 4.60
CA GLN A 31 -7.12 -13.67 3.73
C GLN A 31 -7.34 -12.46 2.83
N SER A 32 -6.31 -12.15 2.02
CA SER A 32 -6.30 -10.94 1.21
C SER A 32 -7.44 -10.88 0.21
N THR A 33 -8.06 -9.69 0.11
CA THR A 33 -9.13 -9.44 -0.87
C THR A 33 -8.68 -8.45 -1.95
N GLU A 34 -9.23 -8.53 -3.16
CA GLU A 34 -8.80 -7.68 -4.30
C GLU A 34 -8.91 -6.17 -3.99
N ASN A 35 -9.86 -5.78 -3.14
CA ASN A 35 -10.05 -4.40 -2.67
C ASN A 35 -9.84 -4.29 -1.15
N GLY A 36 -9.00 -5.18 -0.60
CA GLY A 36 -8.63 -5.20 0.80
C GLY A 36 -7.71 -4.04 1.19
N PRO A 37 -7.51 -3.82 2.49
CA PRO A 37 -6.49 -2.90 2.96
C PRO A 37 -5.10 -3.37 2.56
N VAL A 38 -4.22 -2.45 2.17
CA VAL A 38 -2.77 -2.73 2.05
C VAL A 38 -2.11 -2.31 3.35
N ILE A 39 -1.48 -3.27 4.03
CA ILE A 39 -0.91 -3.09 5.37
C ILE A 39 0.62 -3.09 5.27
N PHE A 40 1.24 -2.06 5.83
CA PHE A 40 2.69 -1.99 6.00
C PHE A 40 3.02 -1.97 7.48
N GLU A 41 3.71 -3.01 7.95
CA GLU A 41 4.36 -3.05 9.25
C GLU A 41 5.80 -2.58 9.08
N ILE A 42 6.12 -1.42 9.63
CA ILE A 42 7.40 -0.74 9.45
C ILE A 42 8.20 -0.91 10.75
N PRO A 43 9.26 -1.73 10.77
CA PRO A 43 10.09 -1.88 11.96
C PRO A 43 10.77 -0.58 12.33
N LEU A 44 10.69 -0.18 13.59
CA LEU A 44 11.45 0.93 14.15
C LEU A 44 12.77 0.41 14.72
N GLU A 45 13.87 1.10 14.40
CA GLU A 45 15.16 0.80 14.99
C GLU A 45 15.06 1.00 16.52
N ARG A 46 15.33 -0.08 17.27
CA ARG A 46 15.14 -0.13 18.73
C ARG A 46 15.79 1.06 19.44
N HIS A 47 15.02 1.69 20.32
CA HIS A 47 15.62 2.32 21.49
C HIS A 47 16.17 1.22 22.41
N GLU A 48 17.48 1.23 22.63
CA GLU A 48 18.18 0.32 23.54
C GLU A 48 17.52 0.35 24.94
N GLY A 49 16.72 -0.67 25.28
CA GLY A 49 16.15 -0.77 26.63
C GLY A 49 15.02 -1.77 26.81
N GLU A 50 14.14 -1.92 25.82
CA GLU A 50 12.97 -2.81 25.94
C GLU A 50 13.03 -3.86 24.84
N GLY A 51 13.10 -5.15 25.21
CA GLY A 51 13.37 -6.27 24.31
C GLY A 51 12.28 -6.59 23.28
N HIS A 52 11.32 -5.68 23.04
CA HIS A 52 10.24 -5.85 22.09
C HIS A 52 10.53 -5.10 20.78
N GLU A 53 10.19 -5.71 19.65
CA GLU A 53 10.20 -5.05 18.35
C GLU A 53 9.01 -4.08 18.32
N ILE A 54 9.30 -2.80 18.11
CA ILE A 54 8.30 -1.75 17.97
C ILE A 54 8.13 -1.50 16.47
N ILE A 55 6.88 -1.39 16.04
CA ILE A 55 6.51 -1.19 14.65
C ILE A 55 5.60 0.02 14.50
N ASP A 56 5.69 0.70 13.37
CA ASP A 56 4.61 1.55 12.88
C ASP A 56 3.73 0.74 11.93
N VAL A 57 2.42 0.98 11.98
CA VAL A 57 1.46 0.29 11.12
C VAL A 57 0.78 1.32 10.24
N LEU A 58 1.02 1.24 8.94
CA LEU A 58 0.35 2.04 7.92
C LEU A 58 -0.65 1.18 7.17
N VAL A 59 -1.94 1.53 7.25
CA VAL A 59 -3.02 0.84 6.54
C VAL A 59 -3.58 1.76 5.47
N VAL A 60 -3.37 1.38 4.20
CA VAL A 60 -3.89 2.09 3.04
C VAL A 60 -5.17 1.42 2.58
N TRP A 61 -6.30 2.12 2.68
CA TRP A 61 -7.60 1.54 2.35
C TRP A 61 -8.64 2.58 1.95
N GLU A 62 -9.31 2.37 0.81
CA GLU A 62 -10.30 3.32 0.31
C GLU A 62 -11.58 3.40 1.17
N GLU A 63 -11.91 2.32 1.89
CA GLU A 63 -13.07 2.25 2.79
C GLU A 63 -12.93 3.18 4.00
N TRP A 64 -11.74 3.77 4.22
CA TRP A 64 -11.53 4.85 5.18
C TRP A 64 -12.19 6.17 4.80
N ARG A 65 -12.70 6.30 3.57
CA ARG A 65 -13.42 7.49 3.13
C ARG A 65 -14.64 7.76 4.01
N GLY A 66 -14.64 8.92 4.68
CA GLY A 66 -15.70 9.32 5.61
C GLY A 66 -15.54 8.76 7.03
N VAL A 67 -14.54 7.92 7.30
CA VAL A 67 -14.18 7.47 8.64
C VAL A 67 -13.22 8.50 9.28
N PRO A 68 -13.49 9.00 10.49
CA PRO A 68 -12.57 9.90 11.21
C PRO A 68 -11.20 9.25 11.48
N SER A 69 -10.13 10.04 11.46
CA SER A 69 -8.76 9.53 11.66
C SER A 69 -8.58 8.77 12.98
N GLU A 70 -9.16 9.27 14.08
CA GLU A 70 -9.12 8.61 15.38
C GLU A 70 -9.78 7.21 15.34
N ASP A 71 -10.93 7.09 14.67
CA ASP A 71 -11.65 5.81 14.55
C ASP A 71 -10.84 4.82 13.69
N ARG A 72 -10.17 5.29 12.63
CA ARG A 72 -9.26 4.44 11.82
C ARG A 72 -8.12 3.89 12.67
N SER A 73 -7.46 4.75 13.47
CA SER A 73 -6.38 4.32 14.37
C SER A 73 -6.87 3.32 15.41
N ASN A 74 -8.06 3.53 15.98
CA ASN A 74 -8.66 2.60 16.93
C ASN A 74 -8.98 1.24 16.30
N LEU A 75 -9.58 1.24 15.10
CA LEU A 75 -9.86 0.03 14.33
C LEU A 75 -8.58 -0.78 14.04
N ILE A 76 -7.50 -0.10 13.66
CA ILE A 76 -6.19 -0.74 13.46
C ILE A 76 -5.70 -1.39 14.76
N LEU A 77 -5.68 -0.65 15.86
CA LEU A 77 -5.23 -1.21 17.15
C LEU A 77 -6.11 -2.36 17.63
N GLU A 78 -7.43 -2.30 17.40
CA GLU A 78 -8.36 -3.37 17.74
C GLU A 78 -8.16 -4.61 16.87
N ALA A 79 -7.85 -4.43 15.58
CA ALA A 79 -7.58 -5.52 14.67
C ALA A 79 -6.34 -6.33 15.08
N TYR A 80 -5.29 -5.66 15.60
CA TYR A 80 -4.08 -6.31 16.09
C TYR A 80 -4.22 -6.95 17.49
N GLY A 81 -5.33 -6.72 18.19
CA GLY A 81 -5.60 -7.37 19.48
C GLY A 81 -4.50 -7.17 20.52
N ASP A 82 -3.88 -8.26 20.97
CA ASP A 82 -2.79 -8.23 21.96
C ASP A 82 -1.49 -7.62 21.42
N GLU A 83 -1.28 -7.66 20.10
CA GLU A 83 -0.07 -7.14 19.45
C GLU A 83 -0.05 -5.63 19.36
N ARG A 84 -1.18 -4.96 19.63
CA ARG A 84 -1.29 -3.49 19.64
C ARG A 84 -0.25 -2.79 20.53
N LYS A 85 0.30 -3.49 21.53
CA LYS A 85 1.35 -2.98 22.43
C LYS A 85 2.70 -2.77 21.70
N LYS A 86 2.91 -3.42 20.56
CA LYS A 86 4.09 -3.25 19.71
C LYS A 86 3.95 -2.08 18.74
N ILE A 87 2.73 -1.58 18.54
CA ILE A 87 2.44 -0.52 17.57
C ILE A 87 2.73 0.83 18.22
N ALA A 88 3.77 1.52 17.73
CA ALA A 88 4.06 2.89 18.12
C ALA A 88 3.05 3.85 17.49
N GLN A 89 2.85 3.74 16.17
CA GLN A 89 1.91 4.60 15.45
C GLN A 89 1.00 3.80 14.50
N PRO A 90 -0.33 3.75 14.77
CA PRO A 90 -1.32 3.26 13.83
C PRO A 90 -1.82 4.40 12.93
N LEU A 91 -1.57 4.31 11.62
CA LEU A 91 -1.98 5.31 10.63
C LEU A 91 -2.87 4.68 9.56
N GLY A 92 -4.14 5.09 9.53
CA GLY A 92 -5.10 4.69 8.51
C GLY A 92 -5.35 5.79 7.49
N VAL A 93 -5.07 5.52 6.22
CA VAL A 93 -5.12 6.52 5.13
C VAL A 93 -5.80 5.98 3.88
N THR A 94 -6.48 6.86 3.15
CA THR A 94 -7.00 6.55 1.81
C THR A 94 -5.89 6.62 0.76
N TYR A 95 -6.15 6.12 -0.44
CA TYR A 95 -5.19 6.22 -1.55
C TYR A 95 -4.86 7.67 -1.90
N GLU A 96 -5.86 8.55 -1.87
CA GLU A 96 -5.68 9.98 -2.12
C GLU A 96 -4.77 10.61 -1.05
N GLU A 97 -5.03 10.33 0.22
CA GLU A 97 -4.25 10.85 1.35
C GLU A 97 -2.78 10.38 1.27
N VAL A 98 -2.53 9.12 0.94
CA VAL A 98 -1.18 8.58 0.74
C VAL A 98 -0.39 9.36 -0.32
N VAL A 99 -1.02 9.65 -1.44
CA VAL A 99 -0.38 10.39 -2.54
C VAL A 99 -0.13 11.83 -2.14
N GLN A 100 -1.12 12.49 -1.53
CA GLN A 100 -1.01 13.88 -1.09
C GLN A 100 0.07 14.08 -0.02
N GLN A 101 0.19 13.13 0.92
CA GLN A 101 1.13 13.18 2.03
C GLN A 101 2.47 12.51 1.72
N GLN A 102 2.63 11.94 0.53
CA GLN A 102 3.85 11.23 0.08
C GLN A 102 4.30 10.12 1.05
N LEU A 103 3.34 9.40 1.64
CA LEU A 103 3.63 8.35 2.63
C LEU A 103 4.26 7.09 2.03
N LEU A 104 4.12 6.90 0.71
CA LEU A 104 4.74 5.81 -0.04
C LEU A 104 5.68 6.37 -1.11
N PRO A 105 6.88 6.84 -0.70
CA PRO A 105 7.80 7.55 -1.59
C PRO A 105 8.65 6.61 -2.45
N TYR A 106 8.50 5.30 -2.38
CA TYR A 106 9.25 4.38 -3.23
C TYR A 106 8.31 3.59 -4.11
N THR A 107 8.56 3.57 -5.42
CA THR A 107 7.76 2.83 -6.40
C THR A 107 8.59 1.76 -7.06
N ILE A 108 8.04 0.57 -7.24
CA ILE A 108 8.62 -0.48 -8.10
C ILE A 108 7.95 -0.41 -9.47
N VAL A 109 8.77 -0.29 -10.52
CA VAL A 109 8.33 -0.27 -11.91
C VAL A 109 9.00 -1.37 -12.71
N SER A 110 8.29 -1.89 -13.71
CA SER A 110 8.89 -2.73 -14.74
C SER A 110 9.46 -1.84 -15.86
N MET A 111 10.61 -2.23 -16.44
CA MET A 111 11.19 -1.54 -17.60
C MET A 111 10.18 -1.42 -18.77
N PHE A 112 9.25 -2.36 -18.88
CA PHE A 112 8.24 -2.36 -19.93
C PHE A 112 7.19 -1.25 -19.77
N GLU A 113 6.99 -0.71 -18.56
CA GLU A 113 6.00 0.35 -18.33
C GLU A 113 6.54 1.74 -18.63
N GLU A 114 7.85 1.95 -18.42
CA GLU A 114 8.47 3.27 -18.55
C GLU A 114 8.75 3.63 -20.00
N ASP A 115 9.13 2.64 -20.80
CA ASP A 115 9.55 2.90 -22.16
C ASP A 115 8.45 2.48 -23.15
N LYS A 116 7.45 3.36 -23.33
CA LYS A 116 6.44 3.22 -24.38
C LYS A 116 7.07 3.07 -25.78
N LYS A 117 8.30 3.57 -25.99
CA LYS A 117 9.04 3.38 -27.25
C LYS A 117 9.68 1.99 -27.31
N PHE A 118 10.19 1.46 -26.20
CA PHE A 118 10.65 0.07 -26.11
C PHE A 118 9.49 -0.91 -26.29
N LEU A 119 8.33 -0.65 -25.67
CA LEU A 119 7.09 -1.35 -25.98
C LEU A 119 6.84 -1.27 -27.48
N SER A 120 6.81 -0.08 -28.10
CA SER A 120 6.62 0.05 -29.57
C SER A 120 7.63 -0.76 -30.40
N LEU A 121 8.91 -0.81 -30.00
CA LEU A 121 9.97 -1.60 -30.65
C LEU A 121 9.77 -3.12 -30.49
N VAL A 122 9.32 -3.59 -29.33
CA VAL A 122 8.97 -5.00 -29.07
C VAL A 122 7.61 -5.36 -29.69
N CYS A 123 6.69 -4.39 -29.79
CA CYS A 123 5.32 -4.47 -30.31
C CYS A 123 5.21 -4.45 -31.83
N GLN A 124 6.28 -4.18 -32.58
CA GLN A 124 6.27 -4.33 -34.04
C GLN A 124 6.23 -5.82 -34.48
N SER A 125 6.27 -6.75 -33.54
CA SER A 125 6.05 -8.18 -33.81
C SER A 125 4.55 -8.50 -33.78
N PRO A 126 3.95 -9.07 -34.84
CA PRO A 126 2.51 -9.33 -34.97
C PRO A 126 1.96 -10.43 -34.04
N THR A 127 2.69 -10.81 -32.97
CA THR A 127 2.46 -12.03 -32.21
C THR A 127 1.73 -11.84 -30.87
N GLY A 128 1.15 -10.68 -30.57
CA GLY A 128 0.41 -10.43 -29.31
C GLY A 128 1.26 -10.54 -28.04
N LYS A 129 2.59 -10.53 -28.18
CA LYS A 129 3.55 -10.75 -27.08
C LYS A 129 3.55 -9.61 -26.06
N ALA A 130 3.25 -8.39 -26.51
CA ALA A 130 3.23 -7.21 -25.65
C ALA A 130 2.04 -7.18 -24.68
N ASP A 131 0.85 -7.53 -25.17
CA ASP A 131 -0.34 -7.59 -24.32
C ASP A 131 -0.17 -8.65 -23.21
N LYS A 132 0.48 -9.77 -23.54
CA LYS A 132 0.86 -10.77 -22.55
C LYS A 132 1.82 -10.22 -21.51
N ILE A 133 2.91 -9.54 -21.93
CA ILE A 133 3.89 -8.94 -21.01
C ILE A 133 3.20 -7.94 -20.07
N LEU A 134 2.36 -7.05 -20.59
CA LEU A 134 1.65 -6.07 -19.78
C LEU A 134 0.65 -6.73 -18.82
N SER A 135 -0.02 -7.81 -19.25
CA SER A 135 -0.87 -8.62 -18.38
C SER A 135 -0.06 -9.29 -17.27
N ASP A 136 1.11 -9.84 -17.59
CA ASP A 136 2.00 -10.50 -16.63
C ASP A 136 2.54 -9.48 -15.61
N VAL A 137 2.90 -8.26 -16.05
CA VAL A 137 3.28 -7.15 -15.15
C VAL A 137 2.13 -6.79 -14.22
N ARG A 138 0.90 -6.62 -14.75
CA ARG A 138 -0.26 -6.28 -13.95
C ARG A 138 -0.61 -7.39 -12.95
N GLU A 139 -0.48 -8.64 -13.35
CA GLU A 139 -0.67 -9.80 -12.48
C GLU A 139 0.38 -9.83 -11.36
N ALA A 140 1.65 -9.60 -11.68
CA ALA A 140 2.75 -9.55 -10.71
C ALA A 140 2.54 -8.43 -9.68
N LYS A 141 2.11 -7.24 -10.12
CA LYS A 141 1.78 -6.15 -9.20
C LYS A 141 0.61 -6.51 -8.30
N ARG A 142 -0.44 -7.13 -8.85
CA ARG A 142 -1.62 -7.50 -8.07
C ARG A 142 -1.29 -8.56 -7.02
N SER A 143 -0.46 -9.55 -7.35
CA SER A 143 -0.10 -10.63 -6.43
C SER A 143 0.74 -10.17 -5.23
N ILE A 144 1.32 -8.97 -5.28
CA ILE A 144 2.13 -8.38 -4.21
C ILE A 144 1.41 -7.19 -3.54
N GLY A 145 0.10 -7.02 -3.78
CA GLY A 145 -0.66 -5.95 -3.13
C GLY A 145 -0.48 -4.59 -3.79
N GLY A 146 -0.35 -4.55 -5.12
CA GLY A 146 -0.37 -3.31 -5.88
C GLY A 146 -1.63 -2.48 -5.61
N ILE A 147 -1.43 -1.18 -5.52
CA ILE A 147 -2.46 -0.19 -5.24
C ILE A 147 -3.05 0.33 -6.55
N VAL A 148 -4.38 0.31 -6.68
CA VAL A 148 -5.06 0.93 -7.82
C VAL A 148 -5.26 2.42 -7.54
N LEU A 149 -4.59 3.25 -8.33
CA LEU A 149 -4.73 4.70 -8.26
C LEU A 149 -6.05 5.19 -8.89
N PRO A 150 -6.49 6.43 -8.61
CA PRO A 150 -7.72 7.00 -9.20
C PRO A 150 -7.73 7.03 -10.74
N ASN A 151 -6.56 7.04 -11.38
CA ASN A 151 -6.42 6.96 -12.84
C ASN A 151 -6.55 5.52 -13.40
N GLY A 152 -6.79 4.53 -12.53
CA GLY A 152 -6.89 3.11 -12.88
C GLY A 152 -5.55 2.39 -13.01
N ASN A 153 -4.43 3.09 -12.81
CA ASN A 153 -3.10 2.47 -12.85
C ASN A 153 -2.85 1.68 -11.58
N LEU A 154 -2.28 0.48 -11.74
CA LEU A 154 -1.84 -0.37 -10.64
C LEU A 154 -0.36 -0.07 -10.37
N GLU A 155 -0.05 0.39 -9.15
CA GLU A 155 1.30 0.76 -8.74
C GLU A 155 1.75 0.00 -7.50
N LEU A 156 3.00 -0.43 -7.48
CA LEU A 156 3.64 -0.99 -6.29
C LEU A 156 4.37 0.15 -5.58
N ARG A 157 3.85 0.58 -4.43
CA ARG A 157 4.44 1.67 -3.65
C ARG A 157 4.73 1.23 -2.22
N PHE A 158 5.81 1.74 -1.64
CA PHE A 158 6.31 1.33 -0.34
C PHE A 158 6.75 2.54 0.50
N PRO A 159 6.62 2.46 1.84
CA PRO A 159 7.01 3.53 2.74
C PRO A 159 8.54 3.62 2.89
N THR A 160 9.26 2.51 2.78
CA THR A 160 10.72 2.45 2.97
C THR A 160 11.41 1.77 1.79
N TRP A 161 12.67 2.15 1.57
CA TRP A 161 13.52 1.53 0.54
C TRP A 161 13.70 0.03 0.81
N ALA A 162 13.93 -0.36 2.07
CA ALA A 162 14.16 -1.76 2.45
C ALA A 162 12.96 -2.65 2.09
N MET A 163 11.73 -2.16 2.29
CA MET A 163 10.53 -2.90 1.88
C MET A 163 10.42 -3.02 0.35
N ALA A 164 10.68 -1.92 -0.37
CA ALA A 164 10.71 -1.94 -1.84
C ALA A 164 11.78 -2.90 -2.38
N GLU A 165 12.96 -2.95 -1.74
CA GLU A 165 14.05 -3.84 -2.10
C GLU A 165 13.71 -5.31 -1.86
N SER A 166 13.13 -5.64 -0.71
CA SER A 166 12.65 -7.00 -0.40
C SER A 166 11.68 -7.50 -1.47
N VAL A 167 10.69 -6.68 -1.84
CA VAL A 167 9.71 -7.03 -2.88
C VAL A 167 10.34 -7.11 -4.27
N CYS A 168 11.22 -6.18 -4.63
CA CYS A 168 11.93 -6.20 -5.90
C CYS A 168 12.76 -7.49 -6.06
N ASN A 169 13.46 -7.91 -4.99
CA ASN A 169 14.21 -9.15 -4.97
C ASN A 169 13.30 -10.38 -5.10
N ALA A 170 12.13 -10.38 -4.45
CA ALA A 170 11.15 -11.45 -4.60
C ALA A 170 10.63 -11.57 -6.05
N LEU A 171 10.35 -10.43 -6.70
CA LEU A 171 9.94 -10.36 -8.11
C LEU A 171 11.02 -10.90 -9.05
N LEU A 172 12.29 -10.54 -8.83
CA LEU A 172 13.42 -11.03 -9.60
C LEU A 172 13.72 -12.52 -9.35
N GLY A 173 13.45 -12.99 -8.13
CA GLY A 173 13.57 -14.40 -7.75
C GLY A 173 12.54 -15.29 -8.45
N ASN A 174 11.34 -14.78 -8.68
CA ASN A 174 10.22 -15.50 -9.29
C ASN A 174 10.47 -15.79 -10.79
N GLU A 175 10.53 -17.07 -11.16
CA GLU A 175 10.80 -17.50 -12.54
C GLU A 175 9.80 -16.93 -13.56
N LYS A 176 8.54 -16.69 -13.16
CA LYS A 176 7.51 -16.12 -14.03
C LYS A 176 7.75 -14.63 -14.33
N TYR A 177 8.32 -13.89 -13.38
CA TYR A 177 8.41 -12.43 -13.44
C TYR A 177 9.84 -11.88 -13.59
N ARG A 178 10.86 -12.75 -13.51
CA ARG A 178 12.27 -12.38 -13.60
C ARG A 178 12.60 -11.59 -14.86
N ASP A 179 12.06 -12.01 -16.00
CA ASP A 179 12.32 -11.39 -17.30
C ASP A 179 11.56 -10.07 -17.52
N LEU A 180 10.74 -9.65 -16.54
CA LEU A 180 10.02 -8.37 -16.59
C LEU A 180 10.88 -7.18 -16.15
N TYR A 181 12.10 -7.43 -15.65
CA TYR A 181 13.08 -6.43 -15.21
C TYR A 181 12.51 -5.32 -14.33
N TRP A 182 12.70 -5.47 -13.02
CA TRP A 182 12.14 -4.58 -12.01
C TRP A 182 13.20 -3.61 -11.48
N ARG A 183 12.77 -2.38 -11.19
CA ARG A 183 13.62 -1.39 -10.51
C ARG A 183 12.81 -0.55 -9.54
N ILE A 184 13.50 -0.09 -8.50
CA ILE A 184 12.95 0.84 -7.50
C ILE A 184 13.27 2.26 -7.96
N LEU A 185 12.26 3.12 -7.90
CA LEU A 185 12.41 4.54 -8.14
C LEU A 185 11.97 5.30 -6.88
N PRO A 186 12.66 6.39 -6.52
CA PRO A 186 12.04 7.38 -5.66
C PRO A 186 10.82 7.95 -6.38
N GLY A 187 9.71 8.04 -5.69
CA GLY A 187 8.44 8.56 -6.16
C GLY A 187 8.66 9.99 -6.63
N SER A 188 8.80 10.17 -7.94
CA SER A 188 8.83 11.48 -8.54
C SER A 188 7.48 12.12 -8.28
N THR A 189 7.48 13.31 -7.68
CA THR A 189 6.34 14.22 -7.73
C THR A 189 5.89 14.26 -9.18
N SER A 190 4.70 13.74 -9.49
CA SER A 190 4.00 14.14 -10.71
C SER A 190 3.68 15.61 -10.53
N SER A 191 4.67 16.47 -10.80
CA SER A 191 4.44 17.88 -11.08
C SER A 191 3.45 17.91 -12.23
N GLY A 192 2.26 18.42 -11.95
CA GLY A 192 1.17 18.52 -12.91
C GLY A 192 1.68 19.00 -14.26
N SER A 193 1.28 18.27 -15.30
CA SER A 193 1.33 18.74 -16.68
C SER A 193 -0.10 18.92 -17.14
#